data_AF-A0A383AIY6-F1
#
_entry.id   AF-A0A383AIY6-F1
#
_cell.length_a   1.000
_cell.length_b   1.000
_cell.length_c   1.000
_cell.angle_alpha   90.00
_cell.angle_beta   90.00
_cell.angle_gamma   90.00
#
_symmetry.space_group_name_H-M   'P 1'
#
loop_
_entity.id
_entity.type
_entity.pdbx_description
1 polymer ?
#
loop_
_entity_poly.entity_id
_entity_poly.type
_entity_poly.pdbx_seq_one_letter_code
_entity_poly.pdbx_strand_id
1 'polypeptide(L)'
;EPDASYGGAVWGEVVPQLTGANVAFAVRARVVLLRDLGAPLAPDNAFGIIQGLETVPLRMKQHCSNAQKVVDYLSKNKNVDRVIYPNIHKGEIGDRAKRYFKGGNGGLVGIELKGGVEAGKKFIEALKMFYHVANIGDARSLAIHPATTTHSQLTQEELLAAGVTPGYVRLSIGIEHPDDIIADLDQALSASSKPSLKAVS
;
A
#
# COMPACT_ATOMS: atom_id res chain seq x y z
N GLU A 1 -20.62 29.93 8.88
CA GLU A 1 -21.09 31.10 8.10
C GLU A 1 -22.37 30.74 7.37
N PRO A 2 -23.26 31.71 7.10
CA PRO A 2 -24.46 31.53 6.29
C PRO A 2 -24.14 31.10 4.85
N ASP A 3 -24.84 30.09 4.34
CA ASP A 3 -24.66 29.58 2.98
C ASP A 3 -25.71 30.18 2.03
N ALA A 4 -25.28 31.08 1.14
CA ALA A 4 -26.18 31.80 0.22
C ALA A 4 -26.92 30.85 -0.75
N SER A 5 -26.30 29.73 -1.14
CA SER A 5 -26.92 28.73 -2.02
C SER A 5 -28.06 27.96 -1.34
N TYR A 6 -28.21 28.12 -0.02
CA TYR A 6 -29.21 27.47 0.82
C TYR A 6 -29.97 28.47 1.69
N GLY A 7 -30.25 29.67 1.15
CA GLY A 7 -31.08 30.67 1.80
C GLY A 7 -30.49 31.25 3.09
N GLY A 8 -29.16 31.25 3.21
CA GLY A 8 -28.46 31.72 4.41
C GLY A 8 -28.37 30.67 5.52
N ALA A 9 -28.65 29.39 5.23
CA ALA A 9 -28.55 28.32 6.21
C ALA A 9 -27.15 28.28 6.85
N VAL A 10 -27.11 28.23 8.19
CA VAL A 10 -25.89 27.97 8.95
C VAL A 10 -25.84 26.47 9.25
N TRP A 11 -25.06 25.72 8.46
CA TRP A 11 -25.01 24.25 8.53
C TRP A 11 -24.71 23.69 9.93
N GLY A 12 -23.87 24.37 10.71
CA GLY A 12 -23.54 23.99 12.09
C GLY A 12 -24.72 24.07 13.06
N GLU A 13 -25.75 24.85 12.74
CA GLU A 13 -26.95 25.01 13.55
C GLU A 13 -28.09 24.15 13.01
N VAL A 14 -28.35 24.26 11.70
CA VAL A 14 -29.49 23.61 11.04
C VAL A 14 -29.36 22.08 11.05
N VAL A 15 -28.16 21.54 10.85
CA VAL A 15 -28.00 20.07 10.76
C VAL A 15 -28.26 19.37 12.10
N PRO A 16 -27.68 19.81 13.24
CA PRO A 16 -28.04 19.24 14.54
C PRO A 16 -29.53 19.39 14.86
N GLN A 17 -30.15 20.53 14.54
CA GLN A 17 -31.58 20.76 14.78
C GLN A 17 -32.47 19.78 14.00
N LEU A 18 -32.12 19.47 12.74
CA LEU A 18 -32.92 18.59 11.89
C LEU A 18 -32.65 17.10 12.11
N THR A 19 -31.40 16.73 12.41
CA THR A 19 -30.96 15.33 12.45
C THR A 19 -30.75 14.77 13.86
N GLY A 20 -30.69 15.64 14.87
CA GLY A 20 -30.31 15.27 16.24
C GLY A 20 -28.82 14.91 16.40
N ALA A 21 -28.00 15.06 15.34
CA ALA A 21 -26.61 14.65 15.32
C ALA A 21 -25.68 15.78 14.86
N ASN A 22 -24.49 15.87 15.45
CA ASN A 22 -23.48 16.84 15.06
C ASN A 22 -22.68 16.38 13.82
N VAL A 23 -23.37 16.29 12.69
CA VAL A 23 -22.84 15.81 11.39
C VAL A 23 -22.88 16.88 10.30
N ALA A 24 -22.87 18.16 10.69
CA ALA A 24 -22.96 19.30 9.79
C ALA A 24 -21.96 19.26 8.63
N PHE A 25 -20.71 18.84 8.91
CA PHE A 25 -19.68 18.69 7.89
C PHE A 25 -20.06 17.65 6.83
N ALA A 26 -20.52 16.46 7.23
CA ALA A 26 -20.86 15.37 6.31
C ALA A 26 -22.08 15.72 5.43
N VAL A 27 -23.08 16.38 6.01
CA VAL A 27 -24.25 16.87 5.26
C VAL A 27 -23.82 17.93 4.25
N ARG A 28 -23.05 18.94 4.68
CA ARG A 28 -22.57 19.99 3.79
C ARG A 28 -21.69 19.43 2.67
N ALA A 29 -20.79 18.50 2.98
CA ALA A 29 -19.95 17.84 1.97
C ALA A 29 -20.79 17.11 0.90
N ARG A 30 -21.94 16.55 1.27
CA ARG A 30 -22.85 15.88 0.32
C ARG A 30 -23.66 16.88 -0.51
N VAL A 31 -24.26 17.88 0.11
CA VAL A 31 -25.25 18.74 -0.57
C VAL A 31 -24.61 19.94 -1.27
N VAL A 32 -23.39 20.31 -0.87
CA VAL A 32 -22.60 21.37 -1.53
C VAL A 32 -21.52 20.73 -2.38
N LEU A 33 -20.46 20.20 -1.78
CA LEU A 33 -19.27 19.75 -2.52
C LEU A 33 -19.59 18.64 -3.53
N LEU A 34 -20.22 17.55 -3.10
CA LEU A 34 -20.52 16.42 -3.97
C LEU A 34 -21.52 16.79 -5.07
N ARG A 35 -22.56 17.57 -4.75
CA ARG A 35 -23.56 18.04 -5.71
C ARG A 35 -22.94 18.95 -6.76
N ASP A 36 -22.13 19.92 -6.34
CA ASP A 36 -21.62 20.97 -7.21
C ASP A 36 -20.41 20.51 -8.03
N LEU A 37 -19.56 19.62 -7.47
CA LEU A 37 -18.39 19.05 -8.17
C LEU A 37 -18.71 17.77 -8.96
N GLY A 38 -19.83 17.10 -8.65
CA GLY A 38 -20.30 15.96 -9.44
C GLY A 38 -19.41 14.72 -9.39
N ALA A 39 -18.86 14.37 -8.22
CA ALA A 39 -18.03 13.18 -8.04
C ALA A 39 -18.73 12.01 -7.29
N PRO A 40 -19.96 11.58 -7.66
CA PRO A 40 -20.64 10.48 -6.99
C PRO A 40 -20.04 9.12 -7.35
N LEU A 41 -20.17 8.17 -6.42
CA LEU A 41 -19.85 6.76 -6.65
C LEU A 41 -20.92 6.13 -7.54
N ALA A 42 -20.50 5.48 -8.63
CA ALA A 42 -21.41 4.70 -9.48
C ALA A 42 -22.06 3.55 -8.68
N PRO A 43 -23.35 3.24 -8.91
CA PRO A 43 -24.08 2.23 -8.13
C PRO A 43 -23.46 0.82 -8.25
N ASP A 44 -22.98 0.43 -9.43
CA ASP A 44 -22.33 -0.87 -9.63
C ASP A 44 -21.01 -0.98 -8.84
N ASN A 45 -20.24 0.11 -8.77
CA ASN A 45 -19.03 0.17 -7.94
C ASN A 45 -19.37 0.10 -6.45
N ALA A 46 -20.45 0.76 -6.02
CA ALA A 46 -20.92 0.68 -4.63
C ALA A 46 -21.32 -0.76 -4.27
N PHE A 47 -22.04 -1.44 -5.16
CA PHE A 47 -22.37 -2.85 -4.97
C PHE A 47 -21.12 -3.73 -4.85
N GLY A 48 -20.14 -3.57 -5.76
CA GLY A 48 -18.88 -4.30 -5.70
C GLY A 48 -18.10 -4.07 -4.39
N ILE A 49 -18.08 -2.83 -3.89
CA ILE A 49 -17.46 -2.50 -2.59
C ILE A 49 -18.17 -3.21 -1.45
N ILE A 50 -19.52 -3.21 -1.44
CA ILE A 50 -20.31 -3.89 -0.40
C ILE A 50 -19.98 -5.39 -0.36
N GLN A 51 -19.91 -6.05 -1.51
CA GLN A 51 -19.50 -7.46 -1.59
C GLN A 51 -18.08 -7.68 -1.02
N GLY A 52 -17.16 -6.75 -1.29
CA GLY A 52 -15.83 -6.77 -0.70
C GLY A 52 -15.83 -6.57 0.82
N LEU A 53 -16.66 -5.66 1.34
CA LEU A 53 -16.71 -5.29 2.76
C LEU A 53 -17.02 -6.47 3.68
N GLU A 54 -17.90 -7.38 3.25
CA GLU A 54 -18.31 -8.56 4.02
C GLU A 54 -17.13 -9.46 4.44
N THR A 55 -16.06 -9.49 3.63
CA THR A 55 -14.88 -10.34 3.86
C THR A 55 -13.65 -9.59 4.35
N VAL A 56 -13.73 -8.27 4.57
CA VAL A 56 -12.59 -7.46 5.05
C VAL A 56 -11.92 -8.05 6.30
N PRO A 57 -12.64 -8.45 7.36
CA PRO A 57 -12.00 -8.96 8.57
C PRO A 57 -11.19 -10.24 8.32
N LEU A 58 -11.69 -11.12 7.45
CA LEU A 58 -11.03 -12.38 7.08
C LEU A 58 -9.79 -12.11 6.23
N ARG A 59 -9.92 -11.28 5.19
CA ARG A 59 -8.82 -10.93 4.30
C ARG A 59 -7.72 -10.19 5.03
N MET A 60 -8.06 -9.20 5.87
CA MET A 60 -7.04 -8.45 6.62
C MET A 60 -6.28 -9.33 7.60
N LYS A 61 -6.93 -10.29 8.26
CA LYS A 61 -6.23 -11.28 9.09
C LYS A 61 -5.22 -12.07 8.27
N GLN A 62 -5.61 -12.54 7.08
CA GLN A 62 -4.73 -13.30 6.20
C GLN A 62 -3.58 -12.46 5.65
N HIS A 63 -3.84 -11.23 5.17
CA HIS A 63 -2.82 -10.29 4.72
C HIS A 63 -1.78 -10.02 5.81
N CYS A 64 -2.22 -9.70 7.03
CA CYS A 64 -1.33 -9.45 8.16
C CYS A 64 -0.48 -10.68 8.51
N SER A 65 -1.09 -11.88 8.53
CA SER A 65 -0.39 -13.13 8.82
C SER A 65 0.65 -13.46 7.74
N ASN A 66 0.29 -13.36 6.47
CA ASN A 66 1.21 -13.59 5.36
C ASN A 66 2.34 -12.58 5.34
N ALA A 67 2.04 -11.29 5.52
CA ALA A 67 3.05 -10.24 5.57
C ALA A 67 4.06 -10.43 6.70
N GLN A 68 3.62 -10.86 7.88
CA GLN A 68 4.54 -11.18 8.97
C GLN A 68 5.50 -12.32 8.60
N LYS A 69 5.00 -13.41 8.00
CA LYS A 69 5.86 -14.51 7.54
C LYS A 69 6.87 -14.07 6.48
N VAL A 70 6.42 -13.25 5.53
CA VAL A 70 7.29 -12.66 4.51
C VAL A 70 8.36 -11.77 5.14
N VAL A 71 8.00 -10.95 6.11
CA VAL A 71 8.93 -10.11 6.88
C VAL A 71 9.98 -10.97 7.61
N ASP A 72 9.55 -12.01 8.31
CA ASP A 72 10.43 -12.91 9.06
C ASP A 72 11.42 -13.64 8.13
N TYR A 73 10.97 -13.98 6.92
CA TYR A 73 11.79 -14.57 5.87
C TYR A 73 12.80 -13.57 5.30
N LEU A 74 12.32 -12.42 4.81
CA LEU A 74 13.15 -11.41 4.15
C LEU A 74 14.17 -10.78 5.09
N SER A 75 13.85 -10.63 6.38
CA SER A 75 14.78 -10.10 7.40
C SER A 75 16.02 -10.99 7.61
N LYS A 76 15.98 -12.26 7.17
CA LYS A 76 17.11 -13.21 7.26
C LYS A 76 17.78 -13.41 5.91
N ASN A 77 17.24 -12.85 4.82
CA ASN A 77 17.74 -13.09 3.48
C ASN A 77 18.95 -12.20 3.19
N LYS A 78 20.07 -12.81 2.80
CA LYS A 78 21.33 -12.10 2.54
C LYS A 78 21.29 -11.11 1.36
N ASN A 79 20.32 -11.20 0.46
CA ASN A 79 20.17 -10.32 -0.70
C ASN A 79 19.33 -9.07 -0.41
N VAL A 80 18.73 -8.99 0.79
CA VAL A 80 17.96 -7.84 1.27
C VAL A 80 18.81 -7.06 2.26
N ASP A 81 19.01 -5.76 2.03
CA ASP A 81 19.71 -4.86 2.95
C ASP A 81 18.83 -4.44 4.11
N ARG A 82 17.56 -4.18 3.84
CA ARG A 82 16.62 -3.65 4.81
C ARG A 82 15.20 -4.10 4.53
N VAL A 83 14.46 -4.43 5.59
CA VAL A 83 13.01 -4.61 5.57
C VAL A 83 12.35 -3.43 6.28
N ILE A 84 11.29 -2.90 5.67
CA ILE A 84 10.51 -1.75 6.15
C ILE A 84 9.09 -2.26 6.43
N TYR A 85 8.76 -2.37 7.72
CA TYR A 85 7.47 -2.89 8.18
C TYR A 85 7.15 -2.35 9.59
N PRO A 86 5.88 -2.05 9.93
CA PRO A 86 5.54 -1.26 11.13
C PRO A 86 6.12 -1.79 12.45
N ASN A 87 6.16 -3.09 12.67
CA ASN A 87 6.63 -3.68 13.94
C ASN A 87 8.16 -3.89 14.02
N ILE A 88 8.91 -3.65 12.95
CA ILE A 88 10.38 -3.69 12.95
C ILE A 88 10.96 -2.32 13.35
N HIS A 89 10.19 -1.24 13.17
CA HIS A 89 10.62 0.09 13.55
C HIS A 89 10.83 0.21 15.06
N LYS A 90 11.82 1.02 15.43
CA LYS A 90 12.18 1.35 16.82
C LYS A 90 11.79 2.80 17.14
N GLY A 91 11.83 3.15 18.43
CA GLY A 91 11.47 4.48 18.91
C GLY A 91 10.00 4.82 18.67
N GLU A 92 9.73 6.11 18.44
CA GLU A 92 8.36 6.64 18.38
C GLU A 92 7.47 5.93 17.33
N ILE A 93 8.03 5.60 16.16
CA ILE A 93 7.27 4.92 15.10
C ILE A 93 6.87 3.51 15.54
N GLY A 94 7.78 2.77 16.18
CA GLY A 94 7.51 1.44 16.73
C GLY A 94 6.48 1.50 17.86
N ASP A 95 6.56 2.51 18.73
CA ASP A 95 5.61 2.70 19.83
C ASP A 95 4.21 3.04 19.31
N ARG A 96 4.11 3.88 18.28
CA ARG A 96 2.84 4.18 17.59
C ARG A 96 2.27 2.93 16.91
N ALA A 97 3.10 2.14 16.22
CA ALA A 97 2.66 0.89 15.60
C ALA A 97 2.08 -0.07 16.65
N LYS A 98 2.79 -0.30 17.76
CA LYS A 98 2.30 -1.13 18.88
C LYS A 98 1.03 -0.59 19.53
N ARG A 99 0.88 0.75 19.62
CA ARG A 99 -0.31 1.39 20.18
C ARG A 99 -1.53 1.20 19.29
N TYR A 100 -1.42 1.44 17.98
CA TYR A 100 -2.57 1.53 17.09
C TYR A 100 -2.88 0.24 16.32
N PHE A 101 -1.90 -0.62 16.04
CA PHE A 101 -2.11 -1.85 15.28
C PHE A 101 -2.33 -3.07 16.18
N LYS A 102 -3.59 -3.29 16.60
CA LYS A 102 -3.99 -4.41 17.48
C LYS A 102 -4.41 -5.71 16.76
N GLY A 103 -4.61 -5.66 15.44
CA GLY A 103 -5.08 -6.79 14.62
C GLY A 103 -4.07 -7.28 13.57
N GLY A 104 -2.80 -6.91 13.72
CA GLY A 104 -1.74 -7.12 12.73
C GLY A 104 -1.27 -5.80 12.09
N ASN A 105 -0.14 -5.84 11.40
CA ASN A 105 0.60 -4.66 10.94
C ASN A 105 0.37 -4.33 9.44
N GLY A 106 -0.73 -4.82 8.86
CA GLY A 106 -1.09 -4.62 7.46
C GLY A 106 -0.33 -5.54 6.50
N GLY A 107 -0.71 -5.48 5.21
CA GLY A 107 -0.16 -6.31 4.14
C GLY A 107 0.97 -5.66 3.33
N LEU A 108 1.39 -4.44 3.65
CA LEU A 108 2.42 -3.73 2.90
C LEU A 108 3.80 -3.96 3.51
N VAL A 109 4.73 -4.46 2.71
CA VAL A 109 6.13 -4.70 3.11
C VAL A 109 7.04 -3.95 2.13
N GLY A 110 7.90 -3.09 2.64
CA GLY A 110 8.97 -2.49 1.85
C GLY A 110 10.27 -3.26 2.03
N ILE A 111 11.07 -3.39 0.97
CA ILE A 111 12.43 -3.93 1.05
C ILE A 111 13.41 -3.08 0.25
N GLU A 112 14.67 -3.07 0.70
CA GLU A 112 15.79 -2.53 -0.05
C GLU A 112 16.69 -3.69 -0.49
N LEU A 113 16.87 -3.85 -1.79
CA LEU A 113 17.68 -4.91 -2.39
C LEU A 113 19.14 -4.50 -2.52
N LYS A 114 20.04 -5.44 -2.24
CA LYS A 114 21.47 -5.31 -2.56
C LYS A 114 21.65 -5.25 -4.08
N GLY A 115 22.43 -4.29 -4.56
CA GLY A 115 22.71 -4.09 -5.99
C GLY A 115 21.86 -3.01 -6.67
N GLY A 116 21.04 -2.27 -5.91
CA GLY A 116 20.38 -1.05 -6.37
C GLY A 116 19.39 -1.29 -7.52
N VAL A 117 19.34 -0.34 -8.47
CA VAL A 117 18.34 -0.30 -9.55
C VAL A 117 18.28 -1.60 -10.34
N GLU A 118 19.44 -2.15 -10.70
CA GLU A 118 19.51 -3.34 -11.55
C GLU A 118 19.03 -4.59 -10.81
N ALA A 119 19.27 -4.70 -9.51
CA ALA A 119 18.69 -5.76 -8.69
C ALA A 119 17.18 -5.61 -8.57
N GLY A 120 16.68 -4.37 -8.40
CA GLY A 120 15.26 -4.04 -8.39
C GLY A 120 14.52 -4.44 -9.66
N LYS A 121 15.05 -4.08 -10.84
CA LYS A 121 14.50 -4.46 -12.14
C LYS A 121 14.45 -5.97 -12.31
N LYS A 122 15.59 -6.64 -12.14
CA LYS A 122 15.68 -8.10 -12.30
C LYS A 122 14.77 -8.85 -11.33
N PHE A 123 14.64 -8.36 -10.10
CA PHE A 123 13.75 -8.94 -9.11
C PHE A 123 12.30 -8.89 -9.58
N ILE A 124 11.82 -7.71 -9.99
CA ILE A 124 10.44 -7.54 -10.47
C ILE A 124 10.18 -8.38 -11.72
N GLU A 125 11.12 -8.42 -12.67
CA GLU A 125 11.01 -9.21 -13.90
C GLU A 125 11.05 -10.73 -13.64
N ALA A 126 11.69 -11.16 -12.55
CA ALA A 126 11.80 -12.57 -12.20
C ALA A 126 10.59 -13.13 -11.43
N LEU A 127 9.75 -12.28 -10.83
CA LEU A 127 8.55 -12.71 -10.11
C LEU A 127 7.58 -13.43 -11.06
N LYS A 128 7.04 -14.56 -10.60
CA LYS A 128 6.15 -15.41 -11.40
C LYS A 128 4.71 -15.39 -10.91
N MET A 129 4.51 -15.13 -9.61
CA MET A 129 3.20 -15.08 -8.99
C MET A 129 2.79 -13.65 -8.65
N PHE A 130 3.73 -12.84 -8.16
CA PHE A 130 3.43 -11.44 -7.87
C PHE A 130 3.14 -10.66 -9.16
N TYR A 131 2.05 -9.90 -9.16
CA TYR A 131 1.73 -9.01 -10.27
C TYR A 131 2.55 -7.72 -10.19
N HIS A 132 3.20 -7.34 -11.29
CA HIS A 132 3.90 -6.07 -11.40
C HIS A 132 2.92 -4.92 -11.70
N VAL A 133 2.36 -4.32 -10.64
CA VAL A 133 1.33 -3.27 -10.75
C VAL A 133 1.43 -2.26 -9.61
N ALA A 134 0.90 -1.05 -9.82
CA ALA A 134 1.01 0.06 -8.87
C ALA A 134 -0.08 0.10 -7.79
N ASN A 135 -1.18 -0.66 -7.94
CA ASN A 135 -2.23 -0.73 -6.93
C ASN A 135 -1.80 -1.54 -5.70
N ILE A 136 -2.65 -1.54 -4.67
CA ILE A 136 -2.42 -2.20 -3.37
C ILE A 136 -3.74 -2.78 -2.84
N GLY A 137 -3.66 -3.71 -1.89
CA GLY A 137 -4.83 -4.23 -1.17
C GLY A 137 -5.73 -5.18 -1.97
N ASP A 138 -5.23 -5.70 -3.09
CA ASP A 138 -5.85 -6.81 -3.80
C ASP A 138 -5.70 -8.11 -2.98
N ALA A 139 -6.57 -9.08 -3.21
CA ALA A 139 -6.39 -10.44 -2.72
C ALA A 139 -5.10 -11.08 -3.27
N ARG A 140 -4.66 -10.65 -4.47
CA ARG A 140 -3.41 -11.09 -5.09
C ARG A 140 -2.21 -10.33 -4.56
N SER A 141 -1.08 -11.01 -4.49
CA SER A 141 0.22 -10.42 -4.16
C SER A 141 0.73 -9.55 -5.32
N LEU A 142 1.12 -8.32 -4.99
CA LEU A 142 1.56 -7.31 -5.97
C LEU A 142 2.95 -6.79 -5.59
N ALA A 143 3.77 -6.47 -6.58
CA ALA A 143 5.09 -5.89 -6.38
C ALA A 143 5.32 -4.72 -7.33
N ILE A 144 6.08 -3.73 -6.88
CA ILE A 144 6.53 -2.64 -7.75
C ILE A 144 7.88 -2.12 -7.30
N HIS A 145 8.73 -1.77 -8.27
CA HIS A 145 10.00 -1.08 -8.06
C HIS A 145 9.83 0.40 -8.44
N PRO A 146 9.59 1.32 -7.48
CA PRO A 146 9.15 2.67 -7.80
C PRO A 146 10.15 3.49 -8.62
N ALA A 147 11.46 3.30 -8.37
CA ALA A 147 12.52 4.05 -9.05
C ALA A 147 12.54 3.85 -10.58
N THR A 148 12.06 2.71 -11.09
CA THR A 148 12.01 2.43 -12.54
C THR A 148 10.59 2.44 -13.10
N THR A 149 9.60 2.82 -12.30
CA THR A 149 8.18 2.79 -12.70
C THR A 149 7.50 4.09 -12.31
N THR A 150 6.81 4.11 -11.16
CA THR A 150 5.94 5.19 -10.68
C THR A 150 6.67 6.51 -10.47
N HIS A 151 7.97 6.47 -10.19
CA HIS A 151 8.78 7.65 -9.92
C HIS A 151 9.92 7.81 -10.93
N SER A 152 9.83 7.15 -12.10
CA SER A 152 10.88 7.20 -13.13
C SER A 152 11.12 8.59 -13.73
N GLN A 153 10.22 9.54 -13.50
CA GLN A 153 10.34 10.94 -13.93
C GLN A 153 11.17 11.81 -12.97
N LEU A 154 11.45 11.32 -11.75
CA LEU A 154 12.22 12.06 -10.76
C LEU A 154 13.73 11.85 -10.98
N THR A 155 14.50 12.89 -10.66
CA THR A 155 15.95 12.78 -10.56
C THR A 155 16.36 11.88 -9.39
N GLN A 156 17.60 11.41 -9.39
CA GLN A 156 18.11 10.56 -8.31
C GLN A 156 18.08 11.28 -6.95
N GLU A 157 18.35 12.58 -6.92
CA GLU A 157 18.31 13.39 -5.69
C GLU A 157 16.87 13.50 -5.16
N GLU A 158 15.90 13.73 -6.04
CA GLU A 158 14.47 13.79 -5.68
C GLU A 158 13.93 12.44 -5.20
N LEU A 159 14.34 11.34 -5.83
CA LEU A 159 14.00 9.99 -5.38
C LEU A 159 14.50 9.73 -3.95
N LEU A 160 15.76 10.05 -3.68
CA LEU A 160 16.34 9.90 -2.35
C LEU A 160 15.67 10.81 -1.32
N ALA A 161 15.37 12.06 -1.68
CA ALA A 161 14.63 12.99 -0.83
C ALA A 161 13.21 12.49 -0.50
N ALA A 162 12.56 11.80 -1.44
CA ALA A 162 11.27 11.14 -1.24
C ALA A 162 11.37 9.80 -0.48
N GLY A 163 12.57 9.37 -0.09
CA GLY A 163 12.81 8.09 0.60
C GLY A 163 12.73 6.86 -0.32
N VAL A 164 12.79 7.06 -1.64
CA VAL A 164 12.83 5.99 -2.64
C VAL A 164 14.29 5.71 -2.98
N THR A 165 14.87 4.71 -2.31
CA THR A 165 16.22 4.28 -2.63
C THR A 165 16.25 3.51 -3.97
N PRO A 166 17.40 3.51 -4.67
CA PRO A 166 17.52 2.85 -5.97
C PRO A 166 17.17 1.35 -5.98
N GLY A 167 17.26 0.65 -4.84
CA GLY A 167 16.91 -0.77 -4.70
C GLY A 167 15.57 -1.00 -3.99
N TYR A 168 14.76 0.03 -3.78
CA TYR A 168 13.52 -0.06 -3.02
C TYR A 168 12.43 -0.79 -3.82
N VAL A 169 11.86 -1.84 -3.24
CA VAL A 169 10.70 -2.56 -3.78
C VAL A 169 9.58 -2.54 -2.74
N ARG A 170 8.36 -2.24 -3.21
CA ARG A 170 7.15 -2.32 -2.39
C ARG A 170 6.38 -3.59 -2.75
N LEU A 171 6.11 -4.40 -1.74
CA LEU A 171 5.30 -5.59 -1.81
C LEU A 171 3.94 -5.33 -1.14
N SER A 172 2.85 -5.62 -1.84
CA SER A 172 1.50 -5.74 -1.29
C SER A 172 1.19 -7.22 -1.19
N ILE A 173 1.33 -7.78 -0.01
CA ILE A 173 1.19 -9.22 0.24
C ILE A 173 -0.29 -9.60 0.21
N GLY A 174 -0.63 -10.56 -0.65
CA GLY A 174 -1.97 -11.07 -0.85
C GLY A 174 -2.39 -12.13 0.18
N ILE A 175 -3.41 -12.91 -0.20
CA ILE A 175 -4.00 -13.98 0.61
C ILE A 175 -3.69 -15.39 0.07
N GLU A 176 -2.72 -15.52 -0.85
CA GLU A 176 -2.23 -16.82 -1.33
C GLU A 176 -1.63 -17.65 -0.19
N HIS A 177 -1.32 -18.92 -0.48
CA HIS A 177 -0.61 -19.76 0.46
C HIS A 177 0.76 -19.13 0.78
N PRO A 178 1.12 -18.96 2.07
CA PRO A 178 2.33 -18.24 2.45
C PRO A 178 3.61 -18.88 1.91
N ASP A 179 3.62 -20.20 1.74
CA ASP A 179 4.80 -20.92 1.23
C ASP A 179 5.03 -20.62 -0.26
N ASP A 180 3.96 -20.42 -1.04
CA ASP A 180 4.06 -20.03 -2.46
C ASP A 180 4.55 -18.58 -2.60
N ILE A 181 4.08 -17.70 -1.70
CA ILE A 181 4.57 -16.32 -1.60
C ILE A 181 6.08 -16.32 -1.33
N ILE A 182 6.53 -17.07 -0.33
CA ILE A 182 7.95 -17.15 0.03
C ILE A 182 8.77 -17.80 -1.10
N ALA A 183 8.25 -18.85 -1.74
CA ALA A 183 8.94 -19.53 -2.85
C ALA A 183 9.13 -18.59 -4.06
N ASP A 184 8.12 -17.80 -4.42
CA ASP A 184 8.25 -16.84 -5.52
C ASP A 184 9.24 -15.71 -5.18
N LEU A 185 9.22 -15.22 -3.94
CA LEU A 185 10.21 -14.24 -3.47
C LEU A 185 11.62 -14.81 -3.47
N ASP A 186 11.82 -16.05 -3.00
CA ASP A 186 13.14 -16.69 -2.95
C ASP A 186 13.75 -16.89 -4.34
N GLN A 187 12.97 -17.41 -5.28
CA GLN A 187 13.45 -17.63 -6.64
C GLN A 187 13.79 -16.30 -7.34
N ALA A 188 12.97 -15.25 -7.13
CA ALA A 188 13.21 -13.93 -7.71
C ALA A 188 14.45 -13.24 -7.10
N LEU A 189 14.64 -13.33 -5.77
CA LEU A 189 15.84 -12.82 -5.10
C LEU A 189 17.11 -13.56 -5.54
N SER A 190 17.00 -14.87 -5.75
CA SER A 190 18.11 -15.68 -6.26
C SER A 190 18.48 -15.29 -7.69
N ALA A 191 17.48 -15.03 -8.55
CA ALA A 191 17.71 -14.58 -9.92
C ALA A 191 18.32 -13.17 -9.98
N SER A 192 17.87 -12.23 -9.14
CA SER A 192 18.35 -10.84 -9.15
C SER A 192 19.78 -10.70 -8.63
N SER A 193 20.21 -11.60 -7.73
CA SER A 193 21.57 -11.61 -7.17
C SER A 193 22.65 -12.15 -8.12
N LYS A 194 22.29 -12.77 -9.24
CA LYS A 194 23.26 -13.30 -10.20
C LYS A 194 23.87 -12.15 -11.04
N PRO A 195 25.21 -12.08 -11.16
CA PRO A 195 25.86 -11.15 -12.07
C PRO A 195 25.31 -11.34 -13.48
N SER A 196 24.97 -10.26 -14.18
CA SER A 196 24.74 -10.34 -15.62
C SER A 196 26.05 -10.78 -16.26
N LEU A 197 26.06 -11.97 -16.88
CA LEU A 197 27.15 -12.38 -17.76
C LEU A 197 27.24 -11.31 -18.85
N LYS A 198 28.29 -10.48 -18.83
CA LYS A 198 28.59 -9.62 -19.97
C LYS A 198 28.88 -10.55 -21.14
N ALA A 199 28.07 -10.48 -22.19
CA ALA A 199 28.45 -11.05 -23.47
C ALA A 199 29.80 -10.43 -23.85
N VAL A 200 30.81 -11.28 -24.00
CA VAL A 200 32.09 -10.87 -24.58
C VAL A 200 31.82 -10.71 -26.07
N SER A 201 31.69 -9.46 -26.53
CA SER A 201 31.73 -9.10 -27.94
C SER A 201 33.17 -8.86 -28.37
#